data_AF-A0A2N4T5J8-F1
#
_entry.id   AF-A0A2N4T5J8-F1
#
_cell.length_a   1.000
_cell.length_b   1.000
_cell.length_c   1.000
_cell.angle_alpha   90.00
_cell.angle_beta   90.00
_cell.angle_gamma   90.00
#
_symmetry.space_group_name_H-M   'P 1'
#
loop_
_entity.id
_entity.type
_entity.pdbx_description
1 polymer ?
#
loop_
_entity_poly.entity_id
_entity_poly.type
_entity_poly.pdbx_seq_one_letter_code
_entity_poly.pdbx_strand_id
1 'polypeptide(L)'
;MDMAPGGIALAGSGEDRDGLEMDVLHLPLGPVLPFWPAGLVLRCSLQGDVVVDAEASVVDGAGAGGPGPGPAPAAVVWCDQVVALLALAGAEDAAAGARRTRDALLHGDRGAARAAAERLHRTVRRSRLLRWSLRGVLPLGPSALEHHGLPRHCRGDAHDRLLSRVERIRAEAGGAVPVPVEGGAVPWAVLPELVTGLELGSVRLAVASLDLQPHPAVQAVGHG
;
A
#
# COMPACT_ATOMS: atom_id res chain seq x y z
N MET A 1 -10.17 38.81 -10.61
CA MET A 1 -10.18 37.78 -11.68
C MET A 1 -9.05 38.14 -12.62
N ASP A 2 -7.82 37.75 -12.28
CA ASP A 2 -6.67 37.98 -13.13
C ASP A 2 -6.47 36.77 -14.05
N MET A 3 -6.74 36.98 -15.33
CA MET A 3 -6.54 36.02 -16.40
C MET A 3 -5.24 36.40 -17.12
N ALA A 4 -4.25 35.50 -17.10
CA ALA A 4 -3.06 35.62 -17.93
C ALA A 4 -3.40 35.35 -19.42
N PRO A 5 -2.66 35.92 -20.39
CA PRO A 5 -2.96 35.75 -21.80
C PRO A 5 -2.59 34.32 -22.23
N GLY A 6 -3.60 33.48 -22.41
CA GLY A 6 -3.43 32.08 -22.84
C GLY A 6 -4.56 31.12 -22.46
N GLY A 7 -5.48 31.50 -21.57
CA GLY A 7 -6.66 30.70 -21.24
C GLY A 7 -6.37 29.40 -20.47
N ILE A 8 -5.14 29.22 -19.97
CA ILE A 8 -4.78 28.11 -19.10
C ILE A 8 -5.03 28.56 -17.66
N ALA A 9 -5.86 27.82 -16.92
CA ALA A 9 -6.11 28.09 -15.52
C ALA A 9 -4.81 27.91 -14.71
N LEU A 10 -4.37 28.97 -14.04
CA LEU A 10 -3.25 28.94 -13.11
C LEU A 10 -3.67 28.18 -11.83
N ALA A 11 -2.72 27.52 -11.19
CA ALA A 11 -2.93 26.83 -9.91
C ALA A 11 -3.40 27.82 -8.83
N GLY A 12 -4.32 27.40 -7.96
CA GLY A 12 -4.85 28.22 -6.86
C GLY A 12 -3.89 28.27 -5.66
N SER A 13 -3.89 29.39 -4.93
CA SER A 13 -3.01 29.66 -3.79
C SER A 13 -3.58 29.21 -2.43
N GLY A 14 -2.68 28.92 -1.49
CA GLY A 14 -2.95 28.70 -0.06
C GLY A 14 -1.90 29.41 0.81
N GLU A 15 -2.27 29.92 1.98
CA GLU A 15 -1.41 30.78 2.83
C GLU A 15 -0.25 30.02 3.51
N ASP A 16 0.97 30.56 3.41
CA ASP A 16 2.22 30.08 4.05
C ASP A 16 2.83 31.13 5.02
N ARG A 17 3.70 30.68 5.95
CA ARG A 17 4.25 31.39 7.12
C ARG A 17 5.34 32.43 6.83
N ASP A 18 5.94 32.46 5.64
CA ASP A 18 7.00 33.41 5.25
C ASP A 18 6.54 34.51 4.28
N GLY A 19 5.27 34.46 3.86
CA GLY A 19 4.66 35.44 2.97
C GLY A 19 5.02 35.26 1.48
N LEU A 20 5.55 34.10 1.07
CA LEU A 20 5.76 33.75 -0.33
C LEU A 20 4.76 32.67 -0.77
N GLU A 21 3.96 32.95 -1.81
CA GLU A 21 3.04 31.96 -2.38
C GLU A 21 3.84 30.87 -3.11
N MET A 22 3.75 29.62 -2.64
CA MET A 22 4.38 28.47 -3.27
C MET A 22 3.44 27.82 -4.29
N ASP A 23 3.96 27.46 -5.47
CA ASP A 23 3.19 26.80 -6.52
C ASP A 23 2.59 25.47 -6.01
N VAL A 24 1.27 25.33 -6.13
CA VAL A 24 0.55 24.09 -5.80
C VAL A 24 0.38 23.24 -7.05
N LEU A 25 0.84 21.99 -7.00
CA LEU A 25 0.63 21.00 -8.06
C LEU A 25 -0.41 19.96 -7.63
N HIS A 26 -1.51 19.86 -8.38
CA HIS A 26 -2.48 18.78 -8.18
C HIS A 26 -2.11 17.55 -9.01
N LEU A 27 -1.88 16.42 -8.34
CA LEU A 27 -1.44 15.17 -8.96
C LEU A 27 -2.35 14.00 -8.55
N PRO A 28 -3.12 13.42 -9.48
CA PRO A 28 -3.84 12.18 -9.22
C PRO A 28 -2.92 10.96 -9.34
N LEU A 29 -2.92 10.10 -8.31
CA LEU A 29 -2.31 8.78 -8.29
C LEU A 29 -3.41 7.72 -8.32
N GLY A 30 -3.45 6.86 -9.33
CA GLY A 30 -4.43 5.76 -9.32
C GLY A 30 -4.72 5.17 -10.69
N PRO A 31 -5.92 4.62 -10.87
CA PRO A 31 -6.27 3.25 -10.52
C PRO A 31 -5.51 2.16 -11.32
N VAL A 32 -4.70 2.57 -12.31
CA VAL A 32 -3.94 1.69 -13.22
C VAL A 32 -2.42 1.77 -13.00
N LEU A 33 -1.97 2.54 -12.01
CA LEU A 33 -0.56 2.61 -11.66
C LEU A 33 -0.01 1.21 -11.30
N PRO A 34 1.19 0.84 -11.79
CA PRO A 34 1.81 -0.43 -11.40
C PRO A 34 1.94 -0.55 -9.88
N PHE A 35 1.61 -1.72 -9.34
CA PHE A 35 1.68 -2.02 -7.90
C PHE A 35 0.84 -1.09 -7.01
N TRP A 36 -0.20 -0.49 -7.58
CA TRP A 36 -1.17 0.34 -6.87
C TRP A 36 -2.43 -0.46 -6.54
N PRO A 37 -3.13 -0.18 -5.42
CA PRO A 37 -4.41 -0.80 -5.12
C PRO A 37 -5.42 -0.57 -6.26
N ALA A 38 -5.99 -1.65 -6.78
CA ALA A 38 -6.91 -1.58 -7.91
C ALA A 38 -8.12 -0.70 -7.58
N GLY A 39 -8.47 0.21 -8.48
CA GLY A 39 -9.62 1.11 -8.31
C GLY A 39 -9.37 2.32 -7.41
N LEU A 40 -8.32 2.35 -6.59
CA LEU A 40 -8.01 3.49 -5.73
C LEU A 40 -7.49 4.68 -6.55
N VAL A 41 -8.03 5.86 -6.28
CA VAL A 41 -7.52 7.15 -6.75
C VAL A 41 -7.22 8.04 -5.54
N LEU A 42 -5.98 8.49 -5.43
CA LEU A 42 -5.51 9.45 -4.44
C LEU A 42 -5.14 10.74 -5.16
N ARG A 43 -5.91 11.81 -4.98
CA ARG A 43 -5.62 13.14 -5.51
C ARG A 43 -4.79 13.87 -4.48
N CYS A 44 -3.54 14.19 -4.81
CA CYS A 44 -2.66 14.95 -3.93
C CYS A 44 -2.56 16.39 -4.40
N SER A 45 -2.54 17.33 -3.47
CA SER A 45 -2.03 18.69 -3.66
C SER A 45 -0.61 18.73 -3.12
N LEU A 46 0.34 19.14 -3.96
CA LEU A 46 1.76 19.14 -3.66
C LEU A 46 2.28 20.57 -3.58
N GLN A 47 3.18 20.83 -2.64
CA GLN A 47 4.06 21.99 -2.65
C GLN A 47 5.50 21.50 -2.69
N GLY A 48 6.20 21.79 -3.79
CA GLY A 48 7.43 21.08 -4.12
C GLY A 48 7.17 19.58 -4.32
N ASP A 49 7.81 18.74 -3.50
CA ASP A 49 7.58 17.30 -3.47
C ASP A 49 6.72 16.83 -2.28
N VAL A 50 6.31 17.72 -1.37
CA VAL A 50 5.53 17.36 -0.19
C VAL A 50 4.03 17.41 -0.49
N VAL A 51 3.31 16.38 -0.06
CA VAL A 51 1.85 16.36 -0.06
C VAL A 51 1.34 17.26 1.05
N VAL A 52 0.64 18.34 0.70
CA VAL A 52 0.05 19.27 1.67
C VAL A 52 -1.43 19.01 1.92
N ASP A 53 -2.09 18.37 0.96
CA ASP A 53 -3.48 17.94 1.07
C ASP A 53 -3.71 16.71 0.17
N ALA A 54 -4.70 15.89 0.51
CA ALA A 54 -5.04 14.73 -0.27
C ALA A 54 -6.53 14.36 -0.16
N GLU A 55 -7.06 13.77 -1.22
CA GLU A 55 -8.40 13.17 -1.25
C GLU A 55 -8.31 11.76 -1.82
N ALA A 56 -8.97 10.80 -1.17
CA ALA A 56 -9.05 9.43 -1.66
C ALA A 56 -10.45 9.15 -2.19
N SER A 57 -10.52 8.40 -3.28
CA SER A 57 -11.77 7.90 -3.87
C SER A 57 -11.50 6.55 -4.52
N VAL A 58 -12.57 5.80 -4.78
CA VAL A 58 -12.49 4.51 -5.46
C VAL A 58 -13.34 4.62 -6.72
N VAL A 59 -12.81 4.13 -7.84
CA VAL A 59 -13.59 4.03 -9.08
C VAL A 59 -14.61 2.90 -8.90
N ASP A 60 -15.89 3.26 -8.90
CA ASP A 60 -16.98 2.29 -8.93
C ASP A 60 -16.91 1.50 -10.24
N GLY A 61 -16.48 0.24 -10.14
CA GLY A 61 -16.41 -0.68 -11.27
C GLY A 61 -17.80 -1.14 -11.67
N ALA A 62 -18.43 -0.45 -12.61
CA ALA A 62 -19.59 -1.01 -13.32
C ALA A 62 -19.12 -2.22 -14.16
N GLY A 63 -19.43 -3.44 -13.71
CA GLY A 63 -19.65 -4.57 -14.63
C GLY A 63 -18.54 -5.59 -14.87
N ALA A 64 -17.89 -6.12 -13.85
CA ALA A 64 -17.12 -7.37 -13.99
C ALA A 64 -17.43 -8.37 -12.85
N GLY A 65 -18.69 -8.81 -12.79
CA GLY A 65 -19.13 -9.93 -11.95
C GLY A 65 -18.71 -11.27 -12.56
N GLY A 66 -17.42 -11.57 -12.54
CA GLY A 66 -16.95 -12.95 -12.65
C GLY A 66 -16.98 -13.61 -11.26
N PRO A 67 -17.16 -14.94 -11.15
CA PRO A 67 -16.96 -15.63 -9.88
C PRO A 67 -15.53 -15.35 -9.41
N GLY A 68 -15.40 -14.53 -8.38
CA GLY A 68 -14.11 -14.31 -7.73
C GLY A 68 -13.57 -15.67 -7.27
N PRO A 69 -12.25 -15.90 -7.36
CA PRO A 69 -11.68 -17.07 -6.73
C PRO A 69 -12.15 -17.12 -5.27
N GLY A 70 -12.53 -18.31 -4.78
CA GLY A 70 -12.85 -18.50 -3.36
C GLY A 70 -11.75 -17.93 -2.46
N PRO A 71 -12.01 -17.69 -1.16
CA PRO A 71 -11.11 -16.94 -0.30
C PRO A 71 -9.70 -17.51 -0.37
N ALA A 72 -8.80 -16.77 -1.04
CA ALA A 72 -7.40 -17.17 -1.13
C ALA A 72 -6.82 -17.21 0.30
N PRO A 73 -5.89 -18.14 0.60
CA PRO A 73 -5.21 -18.13 1.88
C PRO A 73 -4.57 -16.75 2.12
N ALA A 74 -4.64 -16.23 3.35
CA ALA A 74 -4.15 -14.90 3.68
C ALA A 74 -2.68 -14.70 3.27
N ALA A 75 -1.83 -15.72 3.43
CA ALA A 75 -0.45 -15.69 2.95
C ALA A 75 -0.29 -15.45 1.44
N VAL A 76 -1.22 -15.87 0.58
CA VAL A 76 -1.17 -15.60 -0.87
C VAL A 76 -1.38 -14.10 -1.12
N VAL A 77 -2.38 -13.51 -0.48
CA VAL A 77 -2.67 -12.05 -0.57
C VAL A 77 -1.50 -11.24 -0.02
N TRP A 78 -0.94 -11.65 1.13
CA TRP A 78 0.23 -11.00 1.69
C TRP A 78 1.46 -11.13 0.80
N CYS A 79 1.65 -12.24 0.09
CA CYS A 79 2.72 -12.34 -0.89
C CYS A 79 2.57 -11.31 -2.00
N ASP A 80 1.36 -11.09 -2.54
CA ASP A 80 1.13 -10.07 -3.57
C ASP A 80 1.43 -8.64 -3.06
N GLN A 81 1.04 -8.34 -1.81
CA GLN A 81 1.39 -7.07 -1.16
C GLN A 81 2.91 -6.91 -0.97
N VAL A 82 3.60 -7.97 -0.55
CA VAL A 82 5.07 -7.99 -0.42
C VAL A 82 5.74 -7.80 -1.79
N VAL A 83 5.22 -8.43 -2.84
CA VAL A 83 5.70 -8.23 -4.21
C VAL A 83 5.58 -6.77 -4.63
N ALA A 84 4.41 -6.16 -4.41
CA ALA A 84 4.15 -4.76 -4.76
C ALA A 84 5.14 -3.80 -4.07
N LEU A 85 5.31 -3.93 -2.75
CA LEU A 85 6.23 -3.07 -2.00
C LEU A 85 7.69 -3.28 -2.40
N LEU A 86 8.12 -4.54 -2.60
CA LEU A 86 9.51 -4.84 -2.99
C LEU A 86 9.82 -4.33 -4.40
N ALA A 87 8.87 -4.44 -5.35
CA ALA A 87 9.04 -3.91 -6.70
C ALA A 87 9.14 -2.38 -6.69
N LEU A 88 8.26 -1.69 -5.93
CA LEU A 88 8.34 -0.24 -5.77
C LEU A 88 9.64 0.22 -5.11
N ALA A 89 10.20 -0.59 -4.19
CA ALA A 89 11.50 -0.33 -3.57
C ALA A 89 12.70 -0.71 -4.47
N GLY A 90 12.47 -1.16 -5.71
CA GLY A 90 13.51 -1.58 -6.65
C GLY A 90 14.20 -2.91 -6.31
N ALA A 91 13.62 -3.71 -5.41
CA ALA A 91 14.18 -4.98 -4.93
C ALA A 91 13.63 -6.19 -5.72
N GLU A 92 13.84 -6.20 -7.04
CA GLU A 92 13.23 -7.17 -7.96
C GLU A 92 13.52 -8.64 -7.65
N ASP A 93 14.74 -8.98 -7.22
CA ASP A 93 15.10 -10.35 -6.84
C ASP A 93 14.31 -10.83 -5.61
N ALA A 94 14.10 -9.94 -4.64
CA ALA A 94 13.29 -10.23 -3.47
C ALA A 94 11.81 -10.34 -3.84
N ALA A 95 11.31 -9.47 -4.73
CA ALA A 95 9.96 -9.56 -5.28
C ALA A 95 9.75 -10.89 -6.03
N ALA A 96 10.72 -11.36 -6.81
CA ALA A 96 10.69 -12.68 -7.43
C ALA A 96 10.68 -13.81 -6.39
N GLY A 97 11.37 -13.64 -5.26
CA GLY A 97 11.31 -14.55 -4.11
C GLY A 97 9.92 -14.64 -3.48
N ALA A 98 9.22 -13.51 -3.35
CA ALA A 98 7.85 -13.45 -2.88
C ALA A 98 6.87 -14.11 -3.88
N ARG A 99 7.03 -13.87 -5.19
CA ARG A 99 6.27 -14.57 -6.25
C ARG A 99 6.42 -16.09 -6.16
N ARG A 100 7.66 -16.60 -6.03
CA ARG A 100 7.90 -18.04 -5.85
C ARG A 100 7.23 -18.61 -4.60
N THR A 101 7.22 -17.86 -3.50
CA THR A 101 6.53 -18.27 -2.27
C THR A 101 5.02 -18.37 -2.50
N ARG A 102 4.42 -17.35 -3.12
CA ARG A 102 3.01 -17.34 -3.51
C ARG A 102 2.64 -18.53 -4.39
N ASP A 103 3.42 -18.76 -5.43
CA ASP A 103 3.13 -19.81 -6.41
C ASP A 103 3.22 -21.18 -5.71
N ALA A 104 4.21 -21.43 -4.86
CA ALA A 104 4.30 -22.67 -4.08
C ALA A 104 3.09 -22.88 -3.13
N LEU A 105 2.59 -21.80 -2.50
CA LEU A 105 1.38 -21.84 -1.68
C LEU A 105 0.14 -22.18 -2.51
N LEU A 106 -0.03 -21.57 -3.69
CA LEU A 106 -1.14 -21.83 -4.61
C LEU A 106 -1.14 -23.28 -5.13
N HIS A 107 0.03 -23.86 -5.36
CA HIS A 107 0.16 -25.26 -5.79
C HIS A 107 0.09 -26.26 -4.62
N GLY A 108 -0.02 -25.79 -3.37
CA GLY A 108 -0.07 -26.65 -2.18
C GLY A 108 1.26 -27.34 -1.83
N ASP A 109 2.38 -26.95 -2.44
CA ASP A 109 3.70 -27.50 -2.12
C ASP A 109 4.24 -26.85 -0.84
N ARG A 110 3.90 -27.46 0.30
CA ARG A 110 4.31 -26.99 1.64
C ARG A 110 5.83 -26.94 1.79
N GLY A 111 6.57 -27.89 1.19
CA GLY A 111 8.02 -27.94 1.29
C GLY A 111 8.68 -26.78 0.56
N ALA A 112 8.28 -26.55 -0.69
CA ALA A 112 8.76 -25.43 -1.48
C ALA A 112 8.32 -24.08 -0.88
N ALA A 113 7.06 -23.96 -0.42
CA ALA A 113 6.54 -22.75 0.20
C ALA A 113 7.37 -22.36 1.45
N ARG A 114 7.61 -23.32 2.36
CA ARG A 114 8.44 -23.09 3.55
C ARG A 114 9.85 -22.67 3.19
N ALA A 115 10.49 -23.38 2.26
CA ALA A 115 11.86 -23.07 1.85
C ALA A 115 11.97 -21.69 1.17
N ALA A 116 10.98 -21.32 0.34
CA ALA A 116 10.92 -20.03 -0.31
C ALA A 116 10.68 -18.89 0.68
N ALA A 117 9.75 -19.05 1.63
CA ALA A 117 9.46 -18.06 2.66
C ALA A 117 10.65 -17.82 3.60
N GLU A 118 11.37 -18.88 4.00
CA GLU A 118 12.60 -18.78 4.81
C GLU A 118 13.72 -18.03 4.07
N ARG A 119 13.86 -18.26 2.77
CA ARG A 119 14.81 -17.50 1.94
C ARG A 119 14.41 -16.04 1.83
N LEU A 120 13.14 -15.75 1.54
CA LEU A 120 12.61 -14.39 1.45
C LEU A 120 12.84 -13.62 2.75
N HIS A 121 12.46 -14.20 3.90
CA HIS A 121 12.67 -13.58 5.22
C HIS A 121 14.14 -13.24 5.46
N ARG A 122 15.07 -14.17 5.17
CA ARG A 122 16.50 -13.95 5.31
C ARG A 122 17.01 -12.84 4.39
N THR A 123 16.56 -12.79 3.14
CA THR A 123 16.92 -11.75 2.17
C THR A 123 16.47 -10.37 2.65
N VAL A 124 15.20 -10.24 3.04
CA VAL A 124 14.64 -8.97 3.55
C VAL A 124 15.39 -8.52 4.81
N ARG A 125 15.50 -9.39 5.81
CA ARG A 125 16.15 -9.08 7.10
C ARG A 125 17.62 -8.65 6.95
N ARG A 126 18.35 -9.19 5.96
CA ARG A 126 19.78 -8.91 5.77
C ARG A 126 20.04 -7.72 4.84
N SER A 127 19.03 -7.23 4.12
CA SER A 127 19.21 -6.17 3.13
C SER A 127 19.28 -4.79 3.80
N ARG A 128 20.49 -4.24 3.90
CA ARG A 128 20.70 -2.87 4.40
C ARG A 128 20.08 -1.81 3.48
N LEU A 129 20.19 -2.01 2.17
CA LEU A 129 19.59 -1.11 1.18
C LEU A 129 18.07 -1.05 1.35
N LEU A 130 17.41 -2.20 1.46
CA LEU A 130 15.96 -2.24 1.66
C LEU A 130 15.56 -1.59 3.00
N ARG A 131 16.34 -1.84 4.07
CA ARG A 131 16.12 -1.16 5.35
C ARG A 131 16.22 0.34 5.19
N TRP A 132 17.21 0.86 4.48
CA TRP A 132 17.40 2.30 4.27
C TRP A 132 16.30 2.90 3.41
N SER A 133 15.94 2.29 2.29
CA SER A 133 14.92 2.81 1.37
C SER A 133 13.51 2.88 1.97
N LEU A 134 13.20 2.01 2.93
CA LEU A 134 11.88 1.94 3.57
C LEU A 134 11.85 2.56 4.97
N ARG A 135 13.01 2.97 5.50
CA ARG A 135 13.09 3.56 6.84
C ARG A 135 12.41 4.92 6.86
N GLY A 136 11.56 5.13 7.85
CA GLY A 136 10.84 6.40 8.00
C GLY A 136 9.72 6.63 6.98
N VAL A 137 9.44 5.67 6.09
CA VAL A 137 8.26 5.74 5.21
C VAL A 137 7.02 5.42 6.04
N LEU A 138 6.16 6.42 6.22
CA LEU A 138 4.93 6.39 7.01
C LEU A 138 5.16 5.74 8.40
N PRO A 139 5.87 6.42 9.32
CA PRO A 139 6.13 5.91 10.65
C PRO A 139 4.89 6.07 11.54
N LEU A 140 4.33 4.95 12.00
CA LEU A 140 3.12 4.94 12.82
C LEU A 140 3.45 4.53 14.26
N GLY A 141 3.30 5.48 15.19
CA GLY A 141 3.39 5.25 16.64
C GLY A 141 2.05 4.81 17.25
N PRO A 142 2.04 4.38 18.53
CA PRO A 142 0.81 3.96 19.21
C PRO A 142 -0.32 5.00 19.18
N SER A 143 0.01 6.27 19.42
CA SER A 143 -0.97 7.36 19.40
C SER A 143 -1.59 7.59 18.01
N ALA A 144 -0.78 7.48 16.95
CA ALA A 144 -1.29 7.59 15.57
C ALA A 144 -2.21 6.41 15.22
N LEU A 145 -1.85 5.20 15.65
CA LEU A 145 -2.71 4.04 15.45
C LEU A 145 -4.05 4.20 16.16
N GLU A 146 -4.06 4.69 17.40
CA GLU A 146 -5.28 4.94 18.16
C GLU A 146 -6.12 6.06 17.52
N HIS A 147 -5.49 7.18 17.16
CA HIS A 147 -6.16 8.33 16.56
C HIS A 147 -6.89 7.98 15.26
N HIS A 148 -6.25 7.17 14.40
CA HIS A 148 -6.79 6.77 13.11
C HIS A 148 -7.49 5.39 13.13
N GLY A 149 -7.68 4.77 14.30
CA GLY A 149 -8.31 3.46 14.44
C GLY A 149 -7.61 2.32 13.68
N LEU A 150 -6.28 2.39 13.55
CA LEU A 150 -5.50 1.46 12.74
C LEU A 150 -5.12 0.17 13.50
N PRO A 151 -5.02 -0.97 12.80
CA PRO A 151 -4.55 -2.21 13.38
C PRO A 151 -3.13 -2.11 13.97
N ARG A 152 -2.87 -2.87 15.05
CA ARG A 152 -1.54 -2.89 15.72
C ARG A 152 -0.38 -3.26 14.78
N HIS A 153 -0.66 -4.06 13.76
CA HIS A 153 0.34 -4.50 12.79
C HIS A 153 0.79 -3.39 11.82
N CYS A 154 0.13 -2.24 11.83
CA CYS A 154 0.56 -1.06 11.07
C CYS A 154 1.69 -0.28 11.77
N ARG A 155 1.99 -0.58 13.03
CA ARG A 155 3.03 0.09 13.83
C ARG A 155 4.40 0.02 13.15
N GLY A 156 5.18 1.09 13.31
CA GLY A 156 6.52 1.22 12.77
C GLY A 156 6.51 1.87 11.38
N ASP A 157 7.61 1.76 10.66
CA ASP A 157 7.72 2.24 9.28
C ASP A 157 7.41 1.13 8.26
N ALA A 158 7.48 1.44 6.96
CA ALA A 158 7.20 0.48 5.90
C ALA A 158 8.09 -0.78 5.95
N HIS A 159 9.33 -0.67 6.45
CA HIS A 159 10.19 -1.83 6.62
C HIS A 159 9.71 -2.73 7.76
N ASP A 160 9.32 -2.15 8.90
CA ASP A 160 8.81 -2.91 10.04
C ASP A 160 7.54 -3.69 9.64
N ARG A 161 6.63 -3.04 8.90
CA ARG A 161 5.43 -3.67 8.33
C ARG A 161 5.77 -4.78 7.33
N LEU A 162 6.74 -4.55 6.44
CA LEU A 162 7.23 -5.57 5.50
C LEU A 162 7.77 -6.80 6.22
N LEU A 163 8.64 -6.61 7.21
CA LEU A 163 9.26 -7.71 7.95
C LEU A 163 8.19 -8.52 8.71
N SER A 164 7.26 -7.85 9.38
CA SER A 164 6.14 -8.50 10.07
C SER A 164 5.27 -9.32 9.11
N ARG A 165 4.96 -8.79 7.93
CA ARG A 165 4.18 -9.49 6.91
C ARG A 165 4.92 -10.73 6.38
N VAL A 166 6.22 -10.63 6.12
CA VAL A 166 7.05 -11.78 5.70
C VAL A 166 7.16 -12.84 6.78
N GLU A 167 7.22 -12.46 8.06
CA GLU A 167 7.19 -13.41 9.18
C GLU A 167 5.86 -14.18 9.27
N ARG A 168 4.73 -13.52 9.00
CA ARG A 168 3.42 -14.18 8.93
C ARG A 168 3.32 -15.18 7.78
N ILE A 169 3.76 -14.78 6.58
CA ILE A 169 3.84 -15.68 5.42
C ILE A 169 4.69 -16.91 5.76
N ARG A 170 5.84 -16.69 6.41
CA ARG A 170 6.73 -17.77 6.86
C ARG A 170 6.07 -18.69 7.88
N ALA A 171 5.32 -18.15 8.84
CA ALA A 171 4.60 -18.94 9.83
C ALA A 171 3.54 -19.83 9.16
N GLU A 172 2.70 -19.27 8.29
CA GLU A 172 1.66 -20.02 7.56
C GLU A 172 2.28 -21.07 6.62
N ALA A 173 3.33 -20.72 5.87
CA ALA A 173 4.07 -21.68 5.05
C ALA A 173 4.72 -22.80 5.88
N GLY A 174 5.03 -22.52 7.16
CA GLY A 174 5.49 -23.49 8.14
C GLY A 174 4.39 -24.37 8.75
N GLY A 175 3.12 -24.16 8.37
CA GLY A 175 1.97 -24.89 8.88
C GLY A 175 1.34 -24.30 10.14
N ALA A 176 1.70 -23.07 10.53
CA ALA A 176 0.98 -22.38 11.59
C ALA A 176 -0.47 -22.15 11.16
N VAL A 177 -1.40 -22.34 12.09
CA VAL A 177 -2.82 -21.99 11.87
C VAL A 177 -2.89 -20.47 11.66
N PRO A 178 -3.56 -19.98 10.60
CA PRO A 178 -3.76 -18.55 10.40
C PRO A 178 -4.41 -17.97 11.65
N VAL A 179 -3.69 -17.10 12.35
CA VAL A 179 -4.27 -16.32 13.45
C VAL A 179 -5.05 -15.19 12.79
N PRO A 180 -6.36 -15.04 13.05
CA PRO A 180 -7.13 -13.92 12.54
C PRO A 180 -6.40 -12.61 12.87
N VAL A 181 -6.20 -11.75 11.88
CA VAL A 181 -5.55 -10.46 12.10
C VAL A 181 -6.47 -9.62 12.99
N GLU A 182 -6.11 -9.47 14.26
CA GLU A 182 -6.79 -8.55 15.17
C GLU A 182 -6.75 -7.12 14.58
N GLY A 183 -7.93 -6.53 14.37
CA GLY A 183 -8.09 -5.19 13.79
C GLY A 183 -8.43 -5.15 12.29
N GLY A 184 -8.37 -6.27 11.56
CA GLY A 184 -8.73 -6.31 10.14
C GLY A 184 -7.78 -5.52 9.22
N ALA A 185 -8.19 -5.29 7.98
CA ALA A 185 -7.45 -4.49 7.00
C ALA A 185 -7.74 -2.99 7.16
N VAL A 186 -6.84 -2.14 6.66
CA VAL A 186 -6.86 -0.67 6.76
C VAL A 186 -7.88 -0.08 5.78
N PRO A 187 -8.86 0.71 6.25
CA PRO A 187 -9.79 1.41 5.35
C PRO A 187 -9.04 2.42 4.48
N TRP A 188 -9.30 2.46 3.18
CA TRP A 188 -8.66 3.41 2.27
C TRP A 188 -9.00 4.87 2.60
N ALA A 189 -10.13 5.13 3.26
CA ALA A 189 -10.60 6.47 3.62
C ALA A 189 -9.66 7.23 4.56
N VAL A 190 -8.75 6.52 5.25
CA VAL A 190 -7.75 7.12 6.15
C VAL A 190 -6.52 7.64 5.39
N LEU A 191 -6.33 7.21 4.13
CA LEU A 191 -5.13 7.54 3.35
C LEU A 191 -4.86 9.04 3.23
N PRO A 192 -5.86 9.92 3.00
CA PRO A 192 -5.64 11.37 2.98
C PRO A 192 -4.86 11.88 4.18
N GLU A 193 -5.30 11.53 5.39
CA GLU A 193 -4.66 11.97 6.63
C GLU A 193 -3.25 11.36 6.81
N LEU A 194 -3.04 10.12 6.34
CA LEU A 194 -1.76 9.43 6.49
C LEU A 194 -0.69 9.92 5.51
N VAL A 195 -1.07 10.38 4.32
CA VAL A 195 -0.12 10.78 3.26
C VAL A 195 0.21 12.27 3.29
N THR A 196 -0.61 13.09 3.93
CA THR A 196 -0.29 14.50 4.17
C THR A 196 0.99 14.64 4.99
N GLY A 197 1.90 15.49 4.51
CA GLY A 197 3.25 15.68 5.04
C GLY A 197 4.29 14.69 4.50
N LEU A 198 3.91 13.72 3.67
CA LEU A 198 4.88 12.84 3.01
C LEU A 198 5.40 13.46 1.72
N GLU A 199 6.64 13.14 1.38
CA GLU A 199 7.18 13.37 0.03
C GLU A 199 6.51 12.44 -0.99
N LEU A 200 6.27 12.94 -2.20
CA LEU A 200 5.64 12.24 -3.31
C LEU A 200 6.32 10.89 -3.62
N GLY A 201 7.65 10.84 -3.52
CA GLY A 201 8.44 9.62 -3.71
C GLY A 201 8.12 8.52 -2.69
N SER A 202 7.64 8.89 -1.50
CA SER A 202 7.30 7.98 -0.41
C SER A 202 5.83 7.53 -0.43
N VAL A 203 4.93 8.26 -1.08
CA VAL A 203 3.48 7.99 -1.06
C VAL A 203 3.16 6.58 -1.55
N ARG A 204 3.71 6.16 -2.69
CA ARG A 204 3.45 4.81 -3.25
C ARG A 204 3.98 3.71 -2.34
N LEU A 205 5.13 3.91 -1.70
CA LEU A 205 5.69 2.96 -0.73
C LEU A 205 4.84 2.91 0.54
N ALA A 206 4.37 4.05 1.02
CA ALA A 206 3.47 4.15 2.17
C ALA A 206 2.18 3.37 1.93
N VAL A 207 1.49 3.64 0.82
CA VAL A 207 0.26 2.95 0.40
C VAL A 207 0.49 1.44 0.25
N ALA A 208 1.54 1.02 -0.47
CA ALA A 208 1.85 -0.40 -0.66
C ALA A 208 2.27 -1.13 0.63
N SER A 209 2.74 -0.39 1.64
CA SER A 209 3.10 -0.98 2.93
C SER A 209 1.89 -1.30 3.80
N LEU A 210 0.77 -0.63 3.59
CA LEU A 210 -0.49 -0.83 4.30
C LEU A 210 -1.24 -2.04 3.75
N ASP A 211 -1.93 -2.78 4.63
CA ASP A 211 -2.84 -3.85 4.25
C ASP A 211 -4.22 -3.25 3.99
N LEU A 212 -4.40 -2.57 2.86
CA LEU A 212 -5.65 -1.88 2.56
C LEU A 212 -6.78 -2.88 2.33
N GLN A 213 -7.97 -2.54 2.83
CA GLN A 213 -9.18 -3.33 2.60
C GLN A 213 -9.43 -3.48 1.10
N PRO A 214 -9.57 -4.71 0.60
CA PRO A 214 -10.02 -4.93 -0.77
C PRO A 214 -11.37 -4.26 -0.95
N HIS A 215 -11.54 -3.51 -2.04
CA HIS A 215 -12.86 -3.02 -2.40
C HIS A 215 -13.75 -4.21 -2.76
N PRO A 216 -15.00 -4.27 -2.27
CA PRO A 216 -15.92 -5.31 -2.70
C PRO A 216 -16.14 -5.17 -4.20
N ALA A 217 -15.68 -6.15 -4.98
CA ALA A 217 -16.26 -6.38 -6.29
C ALA A 217 -17.74 -6.74 -6.04
N VAL A 218 -18.64 -5.96 -6.63
CA VAL A 218 -20.09 -6.00 -6.42
C VAL A 218 -20.63 -7.44 -6.33
N GLN A 219 -21.32 -7.76 -5.24
CA GLN A 219 -22.06 -9.00 -5.08
C GLN A 219 -23.22 -9.04 -6.09
N ALA A 220 -23.36 -10.17 -6.80
CA ALA A 220 -24.40 -10.36 -7.81
C ALA A 220 -25.80 -10.08 -7.21
N VAL A 221 -26.51 -9.10 -7.78
CA VAL A 221 -27.95 -8.95 -7.54
C VAL A 221 -28.63 -10.13 -8.22
N GLY A 222 -29.25 -11.00 -7.43
CA GLY A 222 -30.06 -12.09 -7.94
C GLY A 222 -31.22 -11.51 -8.76
N HIS A 223 -31.21 -11.75 -10.06
CA HIS A 223 -32.39 -11.56 -10.88
C HIS A 223 -33.36 -12.72 -10.58
N GLY A 224 -34.42 -12.41 -9.84
CA GLY A 224 -35.62 -13.23 -9.77
C GLY A 224 -36.49 -13.07 -11.02
#